data_AF-A0A3D5CD73-F1
#
_entry.id   AF-A0A3D5CD73-F1
#
_cell.length_a   1.000
_cell.length_b   1.000
_cell.length_c   1.000
_cell.angle_alpha   90.00
_cell.angle_beta   90.00
_cell.angle_gamma   90.00
#
_symmetry.space_group_name_H-M   'P 1'
#
loop_
_entity.id
_entity.type
_entity.pdbx_description
1 polymer ?
#
loop_
_entity_poly.entity_id
_entity_poly.type
_entity_poly.pdbx_seq_one_letter_code
_entity_poly.pdbx_strand_id
1 'polypeptide(L)'
;TMETFQKIYRPEIYNANSSAPARFQPSLDHPDYSLTRIEYDREERSRLAVEQGRFAQEHFIEPHRGTLELWSAQFSARELELQEARA
;
A
#
# COMPACT_ATOMS: atom_id res chain seq x y z
N THR A 1 -1.25 -11.95 9.95
CA THR A 1 -1.32 -10.89 10.97
C THR A 1 -0.29 -9.82 10.66
N MET A 2 -0.30 -8.65 11.30
CA MET A 2 0.80 -7.68 11.16
C MET A 2 2.14 -8.23 11.63
N GLU A 3 2.12 -9.14 12.60
CA GLU A 3 3.27 -9.97 12.91
C GLU A 3 3.80 -10.73 11.67
N THR A 4 2.93 -11.20 10.76
CA THR A 4 3.33 -11.79 9.47
C THR A 4 3.96 -10.76 8.53
N PHE A 5 3.43 -9.54 8.44
CA PHE A 5 4.01 -8.48 7.59
C PHE A 5 5.34 -7.95 8.14
N GLN A 6 5.45 -7.77 9.45
CA GLN A 6 6.72 -7.48 10.13
C GLN A 6 7.71 -8.64 9.97
N LYS A 7 7.24 -9.90 10.01
CA LYS A 7 8.09 -11.05 9.66
C LYS A 7 8.52 -11.02 8.19
N ILE A 8 7.69 -10.56 7.26
CA ILE A 8 8.11 -10.42 5.85
C ILE A 8 9.15 -9.29 5.70
N TYR A 9 9.03 -8.24 6.52
CA TYR A 9 10.00 -7.15 6.60
C TYR A 9 11.20 -7.55 7.47
N ARG A 10 12.09 -8.40 6.93
CA ARG A 10 13.30 -8.87 7.63
C ARG A 10 14.33 -7.74 7.76
N PRO A 11 14.49 -7.10 8.93
CA PRO A 11 15.47 -6.03 9.09
C PRO A 11 16.90 -6.53 8.89
N GLU A 12 17.16 -7.82 9.12
CA GLU A 12 18.42 -8.50 8.80
C GLU A 12 18.80 -8.38 7.31
N ILE A 13 17.81 -8.16 6.44
CA ILE A 13 17.96 -8.03 4.98
C ILE A 13 17.78 -6.57 4.53
N TYR A 14 16.75 -5.88 5.01
CA TYR A 14 16.34 -4.57 4.49
C TYR A 14 16.73 -3.38 5.36
N ASN A 15 17.23 -3.61 6.58
CA ASN A 15 17.71 -2.58 7.49
C ASN A 15 19.10 -2.92 8.07
N ALA A 16 19.95 -3.53 7.23
CA ALA A 16 21.35 -3.78 7.54
C ALA A 16 22.10 -2.44 7.68
N ASN A 17 23.01 -2.33 8.65
CA ASN A 17 23.77 -1.08 8.84
C ASN A 17 24.93 -0.95 7.84
N SER A 18 25.23 -2.03 7.10
CA SER A 18 26.28 -2.12 6.10
C SER A 18 25.70 -2.29 4.69
N SER A 19 26.40 -1.75 3.69
CA SER A 19 26.05 -1.97 2.28
C SER A 19 26.25 -3.42 1.87
N ALA A 20 25.42 -3.91 0.94
CA ALA A 20 25.55 -5.26 0.42
C ALA A 20 26.91 -5.46 -0.30
N PRO A 21 27.56 -6.62 -0.13
CA PRO A 21 28.77 -6.97 -0.88
C PRO A 21 28.47 -7.18 -2.37
N ALA A 22 29.52 -7.22 -3.20
CA ALA A 22 29.40 -7.45 -4.66
C ALA A 22 28.65 -8.74 -5.04
N ARG A 23 28.65 -9.74 -4.15
CA ARG A 23 27.77 -10.91 -4.21
C ARG A 23 27.01 -11.03 -2.90
N PHE A 24 25.72 -10.74 -2.95
CA PHE A 24 24.85 -10.79 -1.79
C PHE A 24 24.29 -12.21 -1.57
N GLN A 25 24.34 -12.69 -0.32
CA GLN A 25 23.66 -13.89 0.13
C GLN A 25 22.85 -13.54 1.39
N PRO A 26 21.51 -13.52 1.33
CA PRO A 26 20.69 -13.14 2.49
C PRO A 26 20.81 -14.20 3.59
N SER A 27 20.86 -13.74 4.84
CA SER A 27 20.80 -14.59 6.03
C SER A 27 19.94 -13.92 7.08
N LEU A 28 19.10 -14.71 7.77
CA LEU A 28 18.30 -14.24 8.90
C LEU A 28 19.09 -14.23 10.21
N ASP A 29 20.31 -14.77 10.21
CA ASP A 29 21.19 -14.80 11.38
C ASP A 29 22.24 -13.67 11.33
N HIS A 30 22.11 -12.72 10.39
CA HIS A 30 23.05 -11.61 10.26
C HIS A 30 22.83 -10.61 11.42
N PRO A 31 23.83 -10.34 12.28
CA PRO A 31 23.62 -9.53 13.49
C PRO A 31 23.72 -8.02 13.25
N ASP A 32 24.29 -7.59 12.12
CA ASP A 32 24.47 -6.17 11.81
C ASP A 32 23.25 -5.58 11.09
N TYR A 33 22.23 -5.27 11.88
CA TYR A 33 21.02 -4.58 11.45
C TYR A 33 20.44 -3.73 12.58
N SER A 34 19.53 -2.85 12.23
CA SER A 34 18.74 -2.07 13.19
C SER A 34 17.28 -2.53 13.18
N LEU A 35 16.65 -2.65 14.35
CA LEU A 35 15.20 -2.80 14.40
C LEU A 35 14.54 -1.44 14.13
N THR A 36 13.56 -1.42 13.24
CA THR A 36 12.73 -0.22 13.07
C THR A 36 11.91 -0.03 14.34
N ARG A 37 11.93 1.17 14.93
CA ARG A 37 11.06 1.54 16.07
C ARG A 37 9.63 1.87 15.62
N ILE A 38 9.21 1.30 14.50
CA ILE A 38 7.91 1.53 13.90
C ILE A 38 7.00 0.43 14.41
N GLU A 39 6.12 0.80 15.31
CA GLU A 39 5.04 -0.06 15.73
C GLU A 39 3.86 0.13 14.80
N TYR A 40 3.26 -0.98 14.41
CA TYR A 40 2.06 -0.93 13.60
C TYR A 40 0.84 -0.93 14.49
N ASP A 41 0.33 0.26 14.74
CA ASP A 41 -0.92 0.44 15.47
C ASP A 41 -2.12 0.14 14.56
N ARG A 42 -2.76 -1.01 14.81
CA ARG A 42 -3.93 -1.44 14.06
C ARG A 42 -5.17 -0.64 14.39
N GLU A 43 -5.31 -0.22 15.64
CA GLU A 43 -6.49 0.50 16.10
C GLU A 43 -6.46 1.90 15.49
N GLU A 44 -5.32 2.57 15.59
CA GLU A 44 -5.10 3.86 14.94
C GLU A 44 -5.30 3.77 13.42
N ARG A 45 -4.69 2.79 12.73
CA ARG A 45 -4.90 2.63 11.28
C ARG A 45 -6.38 2.47 10.94
N SER A 46 -7.11 1.67 11.70
CA SER A 46 -8.53 1.40 11.44
C SER A 46 -9.37 2.65 11.66
N ARG A 47 -9.11 3.40 12.73
CA ARG A 47 -9.74 4.70 13.00
C ARG A 47 -9.46 5.71 11.88
N LEU A 48 -8.19 5.89 11.52
CA LEU A 48 -7.78 6.83 10.48
C LEU A 48 -8.36 6.48 9.11
N ALA A 49 -8.49 5.18 8.77
CA ALA A 49 -9.13 4.77 7.52
C ALA A 49 -10.58 5.23 7.43
N VAL A 50 -11.34 5.16 8.54
CA VAL A 50 -12.72 5.65 8.59
C VAL A 50 -12.77 7.16 8.50
N GLU A 51 -11.92 7.87 9.26
CA GLU A 51 -11.86 9.34 9.23
C GLU A 51 -11.48 9.88 7.85
N GLN A 52 -10.49 9.27 7.20
CA GLN A 52 -10.08 9.64 5.83
C GLN A 52 -11.17 9.32 4.82
N GLY A 53 -11.87 8.19 4.95
CA GLY A 53 -13.00 7.85 4.09
C GLY A 53 -14.11 8.88 4.19
N ARG A 54 -14.44 9.32 5.41
CA ARG A 54 -15.42 10.39 5.64
C ARG A 54 -14.95 11.73 5.09
N PHE A 55 -13.70 12.11 5.32
CA PHE A 55 -13.13 13.35 4.78
C PHE A 55 -13.18 13.35 3.24
N ALA A 56 -12.77 12.25 2.61
CA ALA A 56 -12.85 12.10 1.15
C ALA A 56 -14.30 12.16 0.67
N GLN A 57 -15.25 11.55 1.38
CA GLN A 57 -16.66 11.66 1.06
C GLN A 57 -17.13 13.11 1.06
N GLU A 58 -16.89 13.83 2.15
CA GLU A 58 -17.38 15.20 2.37
C GLU A 58 -16.72 16.22 1.42
N HIS A 59 -15.41 16.10 1.20
CA HIS A 59 -14.63 17.14 0.51
C HIS A 59 -14.28 16.82 -0.94
N PHE A 60 -14.41 15.57 -1.37
CA PHE A 60 -14.04 15.16 -2.73
C PHE A 60 -15.19 14.46 -3.46
N ILE A 61 -15.80 13.44 -2.85
CA ILE A 61 -16.84 12.65 -3.52
C ILE A 61 -18.14 13.45 -3.68
N GLU A 62 -18.73 13.97 -2.60
CA GLU A 62 -20.00 14.69 -2.69
C GLU A 62 -19.93 15.95 -3.56
N PRO A 63 -18.92 16.83 -3.42
CA PRO A 63 -18.84 18.06 -4.23
C PRO A 63 -18.66 17.78 -5.72
N HIS A 64 -18.09 16.63 -6.08
CA HIS A 64 -17.76 16.29 -7.47
C HIS A 64 -18.51 15.05 -8.00
N ARG A 65 -19.54 14.59 -7.28
CA ARG A 65 -20.26 13.34 -7.52
C ARG A 65 -20.62 13.14 -9.00
N GLY A 66 -21.31 14.11 -9.60
CA GLY A 66 -21.74 14.00 -11.00
C GLY A 66 -20.58 13.90 -12.00
N THR A 67 -19.45 14.57 -11.74
CA THR A 67 -18.26 14.47 -12.59
C THR A 67 -17.60 13.10 -12.44
N LEU A 68 -17.49 12.61 -11.20
CA LEU A 68 -16.93 11.29 -10.91
C LEU A 68 -17.79 10.16 -11.49
N GLU A 69 -19.11 10.27 -11.41
CA GLU A 69 -20.06 9.31 -11.98
C GLU A 69 -19.92 9.27 -13.51
N LEU A 70 -19.90 10.43 -14.18
CA LEU A 70 -19.70 10.50 -15.63
C LEU A 70 -18.36 9.89 -16.04
N TRP A 71 -17.29 10.26 -15.35
CA TRP A 71 -15.95 9.73 -15.63
C TRP A 71 -15.89 8.20 -15.46
N SER A 72 -16.48 7.67 -14.39
CA SER A 72 -16.53 6.23 -14.12
C SER A 72 -17.32 5.47 -15.19
N ALA A 73 -18.45 6.02 -15.63
CA ALA A 73 -19.25 5.45 -16.71
C ALA A 73 -18.48 5.42 -18.05
N GLN A 74 -17.80 6.52 -18.38
CA GLN A 74 -16.97 6.61 -19.59
C GLN A 74 -15.81 5.62 -19.58
N PHE A 75 -15.12 5.48 -18.44
CA PHE A 75 -14.05 4.50 -18.29
C PHE A 75 -14.56 3.07 -18.50
N SER A 76 -15.69 2.72 -17.88
CA SER A 76 -16.30 1.39 -18.01
C SER A 76 -16.72 1.08 -19.45
N ALA A 77 -17.32 2.04 -20.15
CA ALA A 77 -17.68 1.89 -21.56
C ALA A 77 -16.45 1.67 -22.45
N ARG A 78 -15.39 2.43 -22.23
CA ARG A 78 -14.14 2.29 -22.99
C ARG A 78 -13.46 0.93 -22.77
N GLU A 79 -13.46 0.43 -21.54
CA GLU A 79 -12.91 -0.90 -21.24
C GLU A 79 -13.68 -2.02 -21.97
N LEU A 80 -15.01 -1.92 -22.05
CA LEU A 80 -15.84 -2.88 -22.80
C LEU A 80 -15.52 -2.85 -24.29
N GLU A 81 -15.43 -1.66 -24.89
CA GLU A 81 -15.04 -1.50 -26.30
C GLU A 81 -13.67 -2.12 -26.59
N LEU A 82 -12.70 -1.94 -25.68
CA LEU A 82 -11.36 -2.53 -25.81
C LEU A 82 -11.36 -4.06 -25.67
N GLN A 83 -12.25 -4.62 -24.86
CA GLN A 83 -12.40 -6.06 -24.71
C GLN A 83 -13.04 -6.69 -25.95
N GLU A 84 -14.07 -6.06 -26.50
CA GLU A 84 -14.72 -6.49 -27.75
C GLU A 84 -13.78 -6.42 -28.95
N ALA A 85 -12.96 -5.37 -29.05
CA ALA A 85 -11.96 -5.24 -30.12
C ALA A 85 -10.80 -6.25 -30.04
N ARG A 86 -10.64 -6.96 -28.91
CA ARG A 86 -9.62 -7.99 -28.69
C ARG A 86 -10.15 -9.42 -28.89
N ALA A 87 -11.45 -9.59 -29.06
CA ALA A 87 -12.12 -10.87 -29.34
C ALA A 87 -12.17 -11.13 -30.84
#